data_AF-A0A5N5H6W6-F1
#
_entry.id   AF-A0A5N5H6W6-F1
#
_cell.length_a   1.000
_cell.length_b   1.000
_cell.length_c   1.000
_cell.angle_alpha   90.00
_cell.angle_beta   90.00
_cell.angle_gamma   90.00
#
_symmetry.space_group_name_H-M   'P 1'
#
loop_
_entity.id
_entity.type
_entity.pdbx_description
1 polymer ?
#
loop_
_entity_poly.entity_id
_entity_poly.type
_entity_poly.pdbx_seq_one_letter_code
_entity_poly.pdbx_strand_id
1 'polypeptide(L)' 'MIGQFGVGFYSAYLAAKKVIVTTKHNDDEQYIWESQLGSDTKITLFPKEDQLEY' A
#
# COMPACT_ATOMS: atom_id res chain seq x y z
N MET A 1 -5.14 20.42 4.69
CA MET A 1 -5.40 18.97 4.66
C MET A 1 -6.42 18.61 5.73
N ILE A 2 -7.28 17.63 5.46
CA ILE A 2 -8.16 16.99 6.45
C ILE A 2 -7.50 15.67 6.85
N GLY A 3 -7.56 15.28 8.13
CA GLY A 3 -6.99 14.02 8.63
C GLY A 3 -5.62 14.15 9.30
N GLN A 4 -5.56 14.87 10.42
CA GLN A 4 -4.32 15.05 11.22
C GLN A 4 -3.90 13.82 12.04
N PHE A 5 -4.84 12.90 12.31
CA PHE A 5 -4.60 11.79 13.23
C PHE A 5 -3.90 10.59 12.58
N GLY A 6 -3.88 10.47 11.24
CA GLY A 6 -3.23 9.36 10.53
C GLY A 6 -3.87 7.97 10.73
N VAL A 7 -4.93 7.86 11.54
CA VAL A 7 -5.55 6.56 11.87
C VAL A 7 -6.63 6.11 10.89
N GLY A 8 -7.13 7.01 10.03
CA GLY A 8 -8.24 6.72 9.11
C GLY A 8 -7.93 5.60 8.11
N PHE A 9 -6.65 5.42 7.74
CA PHE A 9 -6.24 4.33 6.86
C PHE A 9 -6.59 2.94 7.41
N TYR A 10 -6.50 2.75 8.72
CA TYR A 10 -6.77 1.45 9.35
C TYR A 10 -8.25 1.06 9.36
N SER A 11 -9.18 1.99 9.11
CA SER A 11 -10.59 1.65 9.01
C SER A 11 -10.90 0.74 7.81
N ALA A 12 -10.01 0.68 6.81
CA ALA A 12 -10.11 -0.27 5.69
C ALA A 12 -10.24 -1.72 6.17
N TYR A 13 -9.62 -2.05 7.31
CA TYR A 13 -9.68 -3.39 7.89
C TYR A 13 -11.01 -3.74 8.57
N LEU A 14 -11.90 -2.76 8.79
CA LEU A 14 -13.26 -3.05 9.24
C LEU A 14 -14.08 -3.77 8.16
N ALA A 15 -13.73 -3.59 6.89
CA ALA A 15 -14.42 -4.17 5.75
C ALA A 15 -13.59 -5.21 4.98
N ALA A 16 -12.27 -5.23 5.16
CA ALA A 16 -11.36 -6.11 4.41
C ALA A 16 -10.41 -6.89 5.34
N LYS A 17 -10.18 -8.16 4.99
CA LYS A 17 -9.19 -9.02 5.70
C LYS A 17 -7.75 -8.73 5.28
N LYS A 18 -7.56 -8.16 4.09
CA LYS A 18 -6.27 -7.89 3.45
C LYS A 18 -6.35 -6.52 2.80
N VAL A 19 -5.32 -5.71 3.00
CA VAL A 19 -5.16 -4.42 2.33
C VAL A 19 -3.85 -4.46 1.54
N ILE A 20 -3.94 -4.06 0.28
CA ILE A 20 -2.81 -3.93 -0.63
C ILE A 20 -2.76 -2.47 -1.09
N VAL A 21 -1.62 -1.82 -0.93
CA VAL A 21 -1.37 -0.46 -1.37
C VAL A 21 -0.27 -0.48 -2.41
N THR A 22 -0.59 -0.04 -3.62
CA THR A 22 0.38 0.19 -4.69
C THR A 22 0.69 1.68 -4.74
N THR A 23 1.96 2.04 -4.65
CA THR A 23 2.40 3.44 -4.67
C THR A 23 3.63 3.62 -5.55
N LYS A 24 3.68 4.76 -6.25
CA LYS A 24 4.82 5.22 -7.04
C LYS A 24 5.04 6.69 -6.73
N HIS A 25 6.14 6.99 -6.04
CA HIS A 25 6.61 8.37 -5.90
C HIS A 25 7.43 8.72 -7.16
N ASN A 26 7.44 9.99 -7.58
CA ASN A 26 8.15 10.39 -8.81
C ASN A 26 9.65 10.08 -8.74
N ASP A 27 10.26 10.31 -7.57
CA ASP A 27 11.71 10.17 -7.34
C ASP A 27 12.13 8.80 -6.79
N ASP A 28 11.22 7.81 -6.74
CA ASP A 28 11.49 6.46 -6.23
C ASP A 28 10.90 5.40 -7.17
N GLU A 29 11.20 4.13 -6.92
CA GLU A 29 10.59 2.99 -7.61
C GLU A 29 9.13 2.76 -7.16
N GLN A 30 8.44 1.83 -7.83
CA GLN A 30 7.11 1.43 -7.41
C GLN A 30 7.22 0.38 -6.31
N TYR A 31 6.35 0.49 -5.32
CA TYR A 31 6.26 -0.48 -4.24
C TYR A 31 4.83 -0.96 -4.07
N ILE A 32 4.72 -2.24 -3.71
CA ILE A 32 3.49 -2.84 -3.22
C ILE A 32 3.69 -3.12 -1.75
N TRP A 33 2.80 -2.54 -0.94
CA TRP A 33 2.68 -2.81 0.47
C TRP A 33 1.47 -3.70 0.70
N GLU A 34 1.65 -4.78 1.46
CA GLU A 34 0.61 -5.74 1.75
C GLU A 34 0.55 -6.02 3.25
N SER A 35 -0.66 -6.04 3.80
CA SER A 35 -0.88 -6.39 5.20
C SER A 35 -2.25 -7.02 5.42
N GLN A 36 -2.30 -7.91 6.42
CA GLN A 36 -3.52 -8.56 6.90
C GLN A 36 -3.57 -8.43 8.42
N LEU A 37 -4.76 -8.50 9.01
CA LEU A 37 -4.86 -8.43 10.48
C LEU A 37 -4.11 -9.60 11.13
N GLY A 38 -3.21 -9.27 12.06
CA GLY A 38 -2.49 -10.25 12.85
C GLY A 38 -1.32 -10.94 12.16
N SER A 39 -0.92 -10.47 10.97
CA SER A 39 0.30 -10.94 10.30
C SER A 39 1.29 -9.79 10.04
N ASP A 40 2.54 -10.17 9.81
CA ASP A 40 3.57 -9.21 9.45
C ASP A 40 3.26 -8.54 8.12
N THR A 41 3.61 -7.27 8.07
CA THR A 41 3.50 -6.43 6.89
C THR A 41 4.64 -6.73 5.93
N LYS A 42 4.33 -6.84 4.63
CA LYS A 42 5.32 -7.08 3.57
C LYS A 42 5.38 -5.90 2.61
N ILE A 43 6.59 -5.52 2.25
CA ILE A 43 6.87 -4.53 1.20
C ILE A 43 7.62 -5.24 0.08
N THR A 44 7.17 -5.06 -1.14
CA THR A 44 7.79 -5.65 -2.33
C THR A 44 8.06 -4.55 -3.35
N LEU A 45 9.31 -4.50 -3.81
CA LEU A 45 9.70 -3.67 -4.95
C LEU A 45 9.00 -4.20 -6.20
N PHE A 46 8.33 -3.32 -6.93
CA PHE A 46 7.68 -3.67 -8.18
C PHE A 46 8.49 -3.07 -9.35
N PRO A 47 9.40 -3.86 -9.95
CA PRO A 47 10.32 -3.36 -10.95
C PRO A 47 9.56 -2.81 -12.16
N LYS A 48 10.16 -1.81 -12.83
CA LYS A 48 9.53 -1.12 -13.97
C LYS A 48 9.19 -2.05 -15.14
N GLU A 49 9.93 -3.15 -15.28
CA GLU A 49 9.73 -4.17 -16.32
C GLU A 49 8.37 -4.89 -16.20
N ASP A 50 7.83 -4.99 -14.99
CA ASP A 50 6.52 -5.61 -14.72
C ASP A 50 5.37 -4.59 -14.77
N GLN A 51 5.66 -3.31 -15.02
CA GLN A 51 4.64 -2.26 -15.12
C GLN A 51 4.04 -2.27 -16.52
N LEU A 52 2.74 -2.53 -16.61
CA LEU A 52 1.99 -2.39 -17.85
C LEU A 52 1.97 -0.91 -18.25
N GLU A 53 2.76 -0.52 -19.26
CA GLU A 53 2.61 0.78 -19.91
C GLU A 53 1.28 0.79 -20.68
N TYR A 54 0.37 1.68 -20.27
CA TYR A 54 -0.89 1.99 -20.96
C TYR A 54 -0.72 3.20 -21.87
#